data_AF-A0A4P1LUA2-F1
#
_entry.id   AF-A0A4P1LUA2-F1
#
_cell.length_a   1.000
_cell.length_b   1.000
_cell.length_c   1.000
_cell.angle_alpha   90.00
_cell.angle_beta   90.00
_cell.angle_gamma   90.00
#
_symmetry.space_group_name_H-M   'P 1'
#
loop_
_entity.id
_entity.type
_entity.pdbx_description
1 polymer ?
#
loop_
_entity_poly.entity_id
_entity_poly.type
_entity_poly.pdbx_seq_one_letter_code
_entity_poly.pdbx_strand_id
1 'polypeptide(L)'
;MKVIPPRSYSNFLSSEGNLTHPVLKKEINLPAIELKKIEHPLESYHRSNQDTCLVHRPAVFEGEWVHEGDLLADSAASIGGELSLGCNILIAYMPWEGYNYEDAILISEKLVYDDLYTSIHLENYECSIRETKNGMERVTRDIPDISPNELSHLQSNGLAKLGSWVEEGDILVGKVTPIAKKFVSGYQKLLFSILEKEFIPARDSSLRVPKGLRAKVVDIRPKGNASFNKLDNSVETPPGSSLQISLAERRKIQVGDKMAGRHGNKGIVSQILPRQDMPYLPDGTPIDLLLNPLGVPSRMNVGQIYECLLGLAGKYLGEHYKILPFDEIYGPEASRSFVYSKLYEAGKETGLHWIFNPNCPGKIHLFDGRTGDLYDQPVTVGYSYILKLVHLVDDKIHARSTGPYALVTQQPLRGRSKYGGQRLGEMEVWAIEGYGAAFTLLEMLTIKSDDMTGRMTLWSNIILKKDIAIGTPESFKVLVCELQALCLDIGLFRLDSKGFFQQIDHLVKLP
;
A
#
# COMPACT_ATOMS: atom_id res chain seq x y z
N MET A 1 -29.06 7.98 -27.07
CA MET A 1 -28.11 7.06 -26.43
C MET A 1 -27.03 6.73 -27.45
N LYS A 2 -25.79 7.18 -27.24
CA LYS A 2 -24.64 6.73 -28.03
C LYS A 2 -24.16 5.44 -27.37
N VAL A 3 -24.36 4.30 -28.04
CA VAL A 3 -23.71 3.04 -27.66
C VAL A 3 -22.26 3.17 -28.13
N ILE A 4 -21.33 3.33 -27.19
CA ILE A 4 -19.90 3.28 -27.49
C ILE A 4 -19.43 1.89 -27.07
N PRO A 5 -19.05 1.01 -28.01
CA PRO A 5 -18.49 -0.29 -27.65
C PRO A 5 -17.10 -0.12 -27.01
N PRO A 6 -16.67 -1.06 -26.15
CA PRO A 6 -15.32 -1.03 -25.58
C PRO A 6 -14.29 -1.22 -26.70
N ARG A 7 -13.58 -0.14 -27.07
CA ARG A 7 -12.49 -0.22 -28.06
C ARG A 7 -11.27 -0.88 -27.39
N SER A 8 -10.79 -1.99 -27.97
CA SER A 8 -9.54 -2.62 -27.57
C SER A 8 -8.35 -1.72 -27.94
N TYR A 9 -7.59 -1.28 -26.95
CA TYR A 9 -6.45 -0.37 -27.15
C TYR A 9 -5.27 -1.13 -27.77
N SER A 10 -4.98 -0.89 -29.06
CA SER A 10 -3.69 -1.25 -29.67
C SER A 10 -2.72 -0.08 -29.53
N ASN A 11 -1.61 -0.32 -28.83
CA ASN A 11 -0.54 0.65 -28.56
C ASN A 11 0.10 1.19 -29.84
N PHE A 12 -0.04 2.49 -30.09
CA PHE A 12 0.92 3.28 -30.86
C PHE A 12 1.07 4.65 -30.19
N LEU A 13 2.08 4.78 -29.33
CA LEU A 13 2.56 6.05 -28.81
C LEU A 13 3.66 6.56 -29.76
N SER A 14 3.54 7.79 -30.24
CA SER A 14 4.69 8.52 -30.79
C SER A 14 5.72 8.70 -29.67
N SER A 15 7.01 8.70 -30.02
CA SER A 15 8.16 8.69 -29.10
C SER A 15 8.25 9.88 -28.12
N GLU A 16 7.35 10.86 -28.20
CA GLU A 16 7.38 12.09 -27.41
C GLU A 16 6.08 12.36 -26.61
N GLY A 17 5.08 11.47 -26.64
CA GLY A 17 3.89 11.60 -25.78
C GLY A 17 3.01 12.83 -26.05
N ASN A 18 3.16 13.47 -27.21
CA ASN A 18 2.37 14.64 -27.59
C ASN A 18 1.21 14.22 -28.50
N LEU A 19 -0.01 14.63 -28.14
CA LEU A 19 -1.17 14.55 -29.04
C LEU A 19 -1.20 15.80 -29.91
N THR A 20 -1.27 15.61 -31.23
CA THR A 20 -1.36 16.72 -32.18
C THR A 20 -2.63 16.60 -33.01
N HIS A 21 -3.45 17.65 -33.03
CA HIS A 21 -4.62 17.72 -33.90
C HIS A 21 -4.66 19.06 -34.65
N PRO A 22 -4.99 19.08 -35.96
CA PRO A 22 -5.22 20.32 -36.69
C PRO A 22 -6.59 20.92 -36.35
N VAL A 23 -6.64 22.21 -36.04
CA VAL A 23 -7.89 22.95 -35.78
C VAL A 23 -8.25 23.79 -37.00
N LEU A 24 -9.49 23.61 -37.47
CA LEU A 24 -10.11 24.43 -38.51
C LEU A 24 -10.59 25.75 -37.91
N LYS A 25 -9.94 26.87 -38.24
CA LYS A 25 -10.52 28.20 -37.97
C LYS A 25 -11.27 28.67 -39.21
N LYS A 26 -12.57 28.88 -39.08
CA LYS A 26 -13.37 29.56 -40.10
C LYS A 26 -13.55 31.01 -39.67
N GLU A 27 -12.65 31.89 -40.11
CA GLU A 27 -12.91 33.33 -40.04
C GLU A 27 -13.99 33.68 -41.07
N ILE A 28 -15.01 34.43 -40.65
CA ILE A 28 -16.27 34.64 -41.38
C ILE A 28 -16.09 35.32 -42.76
N ASN A 29 -14.88 35.80 -43.11
CA ASN A 29 -14.62 36.58 -44.33
C ASN A 29 -13.41 36.12 -45.20
N LEU A 30 -12.96 34.87 -45.14
CA LEU A 30 -11.91 34.37 -46.05
C LEU A 30 -12.29 33.03 -46.71
N PRO A 31 -12.01 32.83 -48.03
CA PRO A 31 -12.29 31.58 -48.75
C PRO A 31 -11.28 30.45 -48.48
N ALA A 32 -10.26 30.70 -47.64
CA ALA A 32 -9.20 29.75 -47.33
C ALA A 32 -9.35 29.18 -45.92
N ILE A 33 -9.35 27.86 -45.82
CA ILE A 33 -9.36 27.12 -44.56
C ILE A 33 -7.91 27.07 -44.05
N GLU A 34 -7.63 27.71 -42.91
CA GLU A 34 -6.31 27.65 -42.27
C GLU A 34 -6.32 26.58 -41.16
N LEU A 35 -5.45 25.56 -41.29
CA LEU A 35 -5.29 24.49 -40.32
C LEU A 35 -4.20 24.88 -39.32
N LYS A 36 -4.59 25.21 -38.08
CA LYS A 36 -3.62 25.48 -37.01
C LYS A 36 -3.32 24.18 -36.26
N LYS A 37 -2.06 23.75 -36.24
CA LYS A 37 -1.62 22.62 -35.42
C LYS A 37 -1.58 23.05 -33.94
N ILE A 38 -2.26 22.30 -33.07
CA ILE A 38 -2.17 22.45 -31.61
C ILE A 38 -1.57 21.15 -31.05
N GLU A 39 -0.62 21.31 -30.14
CA GLU A 39 0.07 20.19 -29.48
C GLU A 39 -0.31 20.17 -28.00
N HIS A 40 -0.77 19.01 -27.53
CA HIS A 40 -1.15 18.77 -26.14
C HIS A 40 -0.16 17.78 -25.52
N PRO A 41 0.65 18.21 -24.53
CA PRO A 41 1.55 17.30 -23.83
C PRO A 41 0.76 16.38 -22.91
N LEU A 42 0.98 15.07 -23.03
CA LEU A 42 0.40 14.08 -22.13
C LEU A 42 1.34 13.76 -20.98
N GLU A 43 0.79 13.71 -19.76
CA GLU A 43 1.53 13.25 -18.60
C GLU A 43 1.67 11.73 -18.65
N SER A 44 2.92 11.26 -18.58
CA SER A 44 3.24 9.83 -18.52
C SER A 44 3.81 9.48 -17.16
N TYR A 45 3.16 8.52 -16.48
CA TYR A 45 3.60 7.92 -15.22
C TYR A 45 4.04 8.94 -14.14
N HIS A 46 3.22 9.97 -13.95
CA HIS A 46 3.46 10.99 -12.93
C HIS A 46 2.98 10.51 -11.55
N ARG A 47 3.72 10.84 -10.48
CA ARG A 47 3.35 10.47 -9.11
C ARG A 47 2.34 11.46 -8.53
N SER A 48 1.25 10.94 -7.95
CA SER A 48 0.31 11.73 -7.15
C SER A 48 0.80 12.00 -5.73
N ASN A 49 0.10 12.85 -4.97
CA ASN A 49 0.43 13.09 -3.57
C ASN A 49 0.27 11.85 -2.68
N GLN A 50 -0.62 10.93 -3.07
CA GLN A 50 -0.91 9.67 -2.36
C GLN A 50 -0.19 8.46 -2.99
N ASP A 51 0.93 8.71 -3.68
CA ASP A 51 1.78 7.66 -4.27
C ASP A 51 1.10 6.82 -5.37
N THR A 52 -0.04 7.29 -5.92
CA THR A 52 -0.70 6.65 -7.06
C THR A 52 -0.12 7.15 -8.39
N CYS A 53 -0.25 6.34 -9.43
CA CYS A 53 0.22 6.66 -10.77
C CYS A 53 -0.83 7.44 -11.59
N LEU A 54 -0.47 8.63 -12.06
CA LEU A 54 -1.22 9.45 -12.99
C LEU A 54 -0.67 9.24 -14.40
N VAL A 55 -1.54 8.83 -15.32
CA VAL A 55 -1.21 8.55 -16.71
C VAL A 55 -2.34 9.07 -17.58
N HIS A 56 -1.99 9.79 -18.64
CA HIS A 56 -2.93 10.09 -19.71
C HIS A 56 -2.77 9.07 -20.84
N ARG A 57 -3.90 8.54 -21.33
CA ARG A 57 -3.97 7.58 -22.42
C ARG A 57 -4.72 8.22 -23.59
N PRO A 58 -4.15 8.28 -24.79
CA PRO A 58 -4.86 8.83 -25.94
C PRO A 58 -6.12 8.00 -26.22
N ALA A 59 -7.25 8.67 -26.47
CA ALA A 59 -8.54 8.04 -26.77
C ALA A 59 -8.87 8.07 -28.28
N VAL A 60 -8.19 8.93 -29.03
CA VAL A 60 -8.37 9.16 -30.46
C VAL A 60 -7.26 8.52 -31.29
N PHE A 61 -7.58 8.14 -32.53
CA PHE A 61 -6.61 7.66 -33.50
C PHE A 61 -6.18 8.77 -34.47
N GLU A 62 -5.02 8.58 -35.11
CA GLU A 62 -4.56 9.50 -36.16
C GLU A 62 -5.56 9.57 -37.32
N GLY A 63 -5.97 10.78 -37.70
CA GLY A 63 -6.95 11.02 -38.76
C GLY A 63 -8.42 10.93 -38.33
N GLU A 64 -8.71 10.66 -37.05
CA GLU A 64 -10.07 10.72 -36.51
C GLU A 64 -10.53 12.19 -36.43
N TRP A 65 -11.69 12.49 -37.01
CA TRP A 65 -12.29 13.83 -36.93
C TRP A 65 -12.84 14.07 -35.53
N VAL A 66 -12.36 15.11 -34.85
CA VAL A 66 -12.84 15.53 -33.52
C VAL A 66 -13.59 16.85 -33.60
N HIS A 67 -14.66 16.96 -32.82
CA HIS A 67 -15.40 18.19 -32.60
C HIS A 67 -14.94 18.89 -31.32
N GLU A 68 -15.27 20.18 -31.20
CA GLU A 68 -15.03 20.92 -29.96
C GLU A 68 -15.78 20.28 -28.79
N GLY A 69 -15.03 19.96 -27.73
CA GLY A 69 -15.56 19.26 -26.55
C GLY A 69 -15.42 17.74 -26.57
N ASP A 70 -14.92 17.15 -27.66
CA ASP A 70 -14.65 15.71 -27.70
C ASP A 70 -13.44 15.32 -26.84
N LEU A 71 -13.49 14.09 -26.33
CA LEU A 71 -12.42 13.51 -25.52
C LEU A 71 -11.20 13.18 -26.38
N LEU A 72 -10.06 13.78 -26.08
CA LEU A 72 -8.78 13.48 -26.74
C LEU A 72 -7.96 12.42 -26.00
N ALA A 73 -7.99 12.44 -24.66
CA ALA A 73 -7.25 11.51 -23.82
C ALA A 73 -8.02 11.21 -22.53
N ASP A 74 -7.98 9.95 -22.11
CA ASP A 74 -8.43 9.49 -20.80
C ASP A 74 -7.34 9.67 -19.75
N SER A 75 -7.78 9.86 -18.50
CA SER A 75 -6.93 9.87 -17.31
C SER A 75 -6.73 8.45 -16.74
N ALA A 76 -5.94 8.33 -15.67
CA ALA A 76 -5.69 7.04 -15.01
C ALA A 76 -6.96 6.34 -14.50
N ALA A 77 -7.99 7.12 -14.17
CA ALA A 77 -9.25 6.65 -13.61
C ALA A 77 -10.47 7.05 -14.47
N SER A 78 -10.29 7.21 -15.78
CA SER A 78 -11.40 7.38 -16.72
C SER A 78 -11.33 6.39 -17.87
N ILE A 79 -12.51 6.07 -18.42
CA ILE A 79 -12.64 5.28 -19.64
C ILE A 79 -13.73 5.89 -20.50
N GLY A 80 -13.40 6.29 -21.73
CA GLY A 80 -14.33 6.94 -22.63
C GLY A 80 -14.91 8.25 -22.06
N GLY A 81 -14.16 8.93 -21.20
CA GLY A 81 -14.60 10.19 -20.56
C GLY A 81 -15.49 9.99 -19.33
N GLU A 82 -15.82 8.75 -18.96
CA GLU A 82 -16.55 8.43 -17.74
C GLU A 82 -15.61 8.02 -16.61
N LEU A 83 -16.01 8.27 -15.36
CA LEU A 83 -15.23 7.94 -14.17
C LEU A 83 -15.19 6.41 -13.95
N SER A 84 -13.98 5.85 -13.91
CA SER A 84 -13.74 4.42 -13.68
C SER A 84 -12.71 4.19 -12.55
N LEU A 85 -13.19 4.13 -11.31
CA LEU A 85 -12.41 3.86 -10.09
C LEU A 85 -12.24 2.37 -9.72
N GLY A 86 -13.03 1.49 -10.32
CA GLY A 86 -13.12 0.06 -10.01
C GLY A 86 -13.58 -0.74 -11.22
N CYS A 87 -14.06 -1.95 -10.97
CA CYS A 87 -14.45 -2.89 -12.03
C CYS A 87 -15.83 -3.48 -11.76
N ASN A 88 -16.56 -3.75 -12.85
CA ASN A 88 -17.79 -4.55 -12.80
C ASN A 88 -17.41 -6.03 -12.73
N ILE A 89 -17.73 -6.70 -11.63
CA ILE A 89 -17.40 -8.12 -11.40
C ILE A 89 -18.64 -8.91 -11.00
N LEU A 90 -18.60 -10.23 -11.25
CA LEU A 90 -19.70 -11.13 -10.92
C LEU A 90 -19.67 -11.45 -9.42
N ILE A 91 -20.71 -11.03 -8.70
CA ILE A 91 -20.82 -11.22 -7.25
C ILE A 91 -21.97 -12.17 -6.90
N ALA A 92 -21.83 -12.90 -5.80
CA ALA A 92 -22.92 -13.67 -5.21
C ALA A 92 -23.07 -13.38 -3.71
N TYR A 93 -24.32 -13.33 -3.23
CA TYR A 93 -24.64 -13.12 -1.82
C TYR A 93 -24.95 -14.45 -1.13
N MET A 94 -23.91 -15.13 -0.64
CA MET A 94 -24.04 -16.39 0.11
C MET A 94 -22.94 -16.51 1.16
N PRO A 95 -23.20 -17.10 2.34
CA PRO A 95 -22.14 -17.45 3.28
C PRO A 95 -21.25 -18.56 2.69
N TRP A 96 -19.95 -18.52 3.02
CA TRP A 96 -18.97 -19.48 2.52
C TRP A 96 -17.98 -19.88 3.61
N GLU A 97 -18.19 -21.05 4.23
CA GLU A 97 -17.29 -21.69 5.21
C GLU A 97 -16.70 -20.76 6.30
N GLY A 98 -17.35 -19.64 6.61
CA GLY A 98 -16.85 -18.62 7.53
C GLY A 98 -15.79 -17.67 6.96
N TYR A 99 -15.28 -17.89 5.74
CA TYR A 99 -14.30 -16.99 5.13
C TYR A 99 -14.88 -15.62 4.80
N ASN A 100 -16.18 -15.52 4.55
CA ASN A 100 -16.88 -14.23 4.45
C ASN A 100 -17.64 -13.87 5.72
N TYR A 101 -17.16 -14.27 6.90
CA TYR A 101 -17.76 -13.88 8.17
C TYR A 101 -17.77 -12.35 8.35
N GLU A 102 -18.90 -11.81 8.83
CA GLU A 102 -19.16 -10.37 8.95
C GLU A 102 -18.86 -9.58 7.66
N ASP A 103 -17.77 -8.82 7.64
CA ASP A 103 -17.34 -7.94 6.55
C ASP A 103 -16.19 -8.52 5.73
N ALA A 104 -15.80 -9.76 5.98
CA ALA A 104 -14.80 -10.43 5.19
C ALA A 104 -15.35 -10.71 3.78
N ILE A 105 -14.48 -10.57 2.78
CA ILE A 105 -14.80 -10.78 1.37
C ILE A 105 -13.93 -11.93 0.86
N LEU A 106 -14.56 -12.88 0.19
CA LEU A 106 -13.87 -13.94 -0.52
C LEU A 106 -13.81 -13.59 -2.00
N ILE A 107 -12.65 -13.77 -2.62
CA ILE A 107 -12.45 -13.47 -4.04
C ILE A 107 -11.91 -14.68 -4.81
N SER A 108 -12.18 -14.71 -6.11
CA SER A 108 -11.60 -15.69 -7.02
C SER A 108 -10.17 -15.30 -7.40
N GLU A 109 -9.29 -16.29 -7.52
CA GLU A 109 -7.95 -16.18 -8.12
C GLU A 109 -8.01 -15.62 -9.54
N LYS A 110 -9.16 -15.73 -10.21
CA LYS A 110 -9.40 -15.07 -11.50
C LYS A 110 -9.06 -13.60 -11.51
N LEU A 111 -9.43 -12.88 -10.46
CA LEU A 111 -9.17 -11.44 -10.32
C LEU A 111 -7.68 -11.10 -10.22
N VAL A 112 -6.86 -12.02 -9.70
CA VAL A 112 -5.41 -11.86 -9.57
C VAL A 112 -4.71 -12.18 -10.89
N TYR A 113 -5.11 -13.26 -11.54
CA TYR A 113 -4.48 -13.73 -12.77
C TYR A 113 -4.80 -12.82 -13.97
N ASP A 114 -6.04 -12.34 -14.07
CA ASP A 114 -6.47 -11.41 -15.14
C ASP A 114 -6.04 -9.95 -14.84
N ASP A 115 -5.29 -9.73 -13.76
CA ASP A 115 -4.74 -8.43 -13.34
C ASP A 115 -5.78 -7.31 -13.13
N LEU A 116 -7.06 -7.65 -12.94
CA LEU A 116 -8.20 -6.71 -12.85
C LEU A 116 -8.05 -5.68 -11.73
N TYR A 117 -7.58 -6.10 -10.55
CA TYR A 117 -7.38 -5.23 -9.38
C TYR A 117 -5.89 -4.95 -9.10
N THR A 118 -5.13 -4.71 -10.16
CA THR A 118 -3.72 -4.31 -10.07
C THR A 118 -3.59 -2.79 -10.11
N SER A 119 -2.88 -2.22 -9.14
CA SER A 119 -2.52 -0.80 -9.11
C SER A 119 -1.00 -0.61 -9.29
N ILE A 120 -0.61 0.54 -9.83
CA ILE A 120 0.78 0.98 -9.89
C ILE A 120 0.97 2.09 -8.86
N HIS A 121 1.93 1.89 -7.97
CA HIS A 121 2.33 2.86 -6.96
C HIS A 121 3.70 3.41 -7.28
N LEU A 122 3.85 4.72 -7.16
CA LEU A 122 5.10 5.45 -7.41
C LEU A 122 5.56 6.09 -6.12
N GLU A 123 6.65 5.57 -5.57
CA GLU A 123 7.23 6.06 -4.33
C GLU A 123 8.56 6.76 -4.59
N ASN A 124 8.76 7.88 -3.90
CA ASN A 124 9.96 8.68 -4.03
C ASN A 124 10.82 8.56 -2.79
N TYR A 125 12.04 8.07 -2.97
CA TYR A 125 13.05 7.96 -1.93
C TYR A 125 14.08 9.07 -2.09
N GLU A 126 14.33 9.82 -1.02
CA GLU A 126 15.26 10.95 -1.03
C GLU A 126 16.52 10.63 -0.20
N CYS A 127 17.69 10.84 -0.82
CA CYS A 127 18.99 10.76 -0.17
C CYS A 127 19.59 12.17 -0.11
N SER A 128 19.75 12.71 1.10
CA SER A 128 20.45 13.99 1.30
C SER A 128 21.94 13.78 1.52
N ILE A 129 22.74 14.66 0.92
CA ILE A 129 24.20 14.65 0.98
C ILE A 129 24.63 15.82 1.85
N ARG A 130 25.22 15.49 3.00
CA ARG A 130 25.55 16.47 4.04
C ARG A 130 27.05 16.64 4.18
N GLU A 131 27.44 17.84 4.55
CA GLU A 131 28.80 18.08 5.01
C GLU A 131 28.87 17.79 6.51
N THR A 132 29.76 16.88 6.89
CA THR A 132 30.03 16.57 8.30
C THR A 132 31.30 17.27 8.74
N LYS A 133 31.51 17.38 10.07
CA LYS A 133 32.76 17.94 10.63
C LYS A 133 34.03 17.21 10.16
N ASN A 134 33.90 15.97 9.68
CA ASN A 134 35.02 15.11 9.28
C ASN A 134 35.21 15.05 7.76
N GLY A 135 34.39 15.77 7.01
CA GLY A 135 34.39 15.76 5.55
C GLY A 135 33.00 15.62 4.96
N MET A 136 32.94 15.74 3.64
CA MET A 136 31.71 15.67 2.87
C MET A 136 31.28 14.22 2.63
N GLU A 137 29.98 13.93 2.76
CA GLU A 137 29.42 12.66 2.29
C GLU A 137 29.56 12.54 0.77
N ARG A 138 29.98 11.37 0.28
CA ARG A 138 30.21 11.15 -1.15
C ARG A 138 29.30 10.04 -1.65
N VAL A 139 28.73 10.25 -2.84
CA VAL A 139 28.02 9.20 -3.59
C VAL A 139 29.07 8.46 -4.43
N THR A 140 29.17 7.15 -4.22
CA THR A 140 30.18 6.32 -4.87
C THR A 140 29.72 4.87 -4.93
N ARG A 141 30.21 4.14 -5.93
CA ARG A 141 30.05 2.68 -6.00
C ARG A 141 30.99 1.94 -5.05
N ASP A 142 32.10 2.57 -4.67
CA ASP A 142 33.10 2.00 -3.78
C ASP A 142 32.67 2.18 -2.31
N ILE A 143 31.93 1.20 -1.81
CA ILE A 143 31.34 1.18 -0.47
C ILE A 143 32.12 0.17 0.39
N PRO A 144 32.58 0.54 1.60
CA PRO A 144 33.38 -0.34 2.44
C PRO A 144 32.59 -1.58 2.88
N ASP A 145 33.28 -2.72 2.93
CA ASP A 145 32.77 -4.01 3.44
C ASP A 145 31.55 -4.61 2.71
N ILE A 146 31.31 -4.22 1.45
CA ILE A 146 30.20 -4.74 0.62
C ILE A 146 30.72 -5.74 -0.42
N SER A 147 29.94 -6.81 -0.65
CA SER A 147 30.23 -7.83 -1.65
C SER A 147 30.01 -7.30 -3.09
N PRO A 148 30.79 -7.75 -4.09
CA PRO A 148 30.62 -7.29 -5.47
C PRO A 148 29.25 -7.68 -6.08
N ASN A 149 28.59 -8.71 -5.54
CA ASN A 149 27.26 -9.13 -5.97
C ASN A 149 26.17 -8.11 -5.61
N GLU A 150 26.26 -7.50 -4.43
CA GLU A 150 25.34 -6.44 -3.99
C GLU A 150 25.51 -5.14 -4.81
N LEU A 151 26.67 -4.94 -5.44
CA LEU A 151 26.97 -3.80 -6.30
C LEU A 151 26.54 -4.00 -7.77
N SER A 152 25.82 -5.08 -8.08
CA SER A 152 25.40 -5.42 -9.44
C SER A 152 24.39 -4.43 -10.02
N HIS A 153 23.48 -3.91 -9.18
CA HIS A 153 22.45 -2.95 -9.55
C HIS A 153 22.96 -1.51 -9.66
N LEU A 154 24.14 -1.22 -9.11
CA LEU A 154 24.75 0.11 -9.13
C LEU A 154 25.54 0.36 -10.42
N GLN A 155 25.49 1.60 -10.89
CA GLN A 155 26.33 2.18 -11.93
C GLN A 155 27.68 2.63 -11.34
N SER A 156 28.62 3.00 -12.21
CA SER A 156 29.95 3.52 -11.82
C SER A 156 29.88 4.75 -10.92
N ASN A 157 28.84 5.57 -11.07
CA ASN A 157 28.59 6.77 -10.27
C ASN A 157 27.97 6.50 -8.88
N GLY A 158 27.69 5.24 -8.52
CA GLY A 158 27.06 4.88 -7.24
C GLY A 158 25.53 4.98 -7.19
N LEU A 159 24.86 5.16 -8.33
CA LEU A 159 23.40 5.16 -8.44
C LEU A 159 22.86 3.84 -8.99
N ALA A 160 21.63 3.47 -8.63
CA ALA A 160 20.95 2.35 -9.23
C ALA A 160 20.73 2.55 -10.75
N LYS A 161 20.80 1.46 -11.51
CA LYS A 161 20.53 1.47 -12.95
C LYS A 161 19.04 1.73 -13.21
N LEU A 162 18.74 2.72 -14.07
CA LEU A 162 17.38 2.97 -14.55
C LEU A 162 16.80 1.71 -15.22
N GLY A 163 15.56 1.36 -14.88
CA GLY A 163 14.86 0.19 -15.38
C GLY A 163 15.24 -1.14 -14.73
N SER A 164 16.19 -1.16 -13.78
CA SER A 164 16.51 -2.37 -13.01
C SER A 164 15.40 -2.71 -12.02
N TRP A 165 15.19 -4.01 -11.81
CA TRP A 165 14.39 -4.53 -10.70
C TRP A 165 15.26 -4.56 -9.45
N VAL A 166 14.70 -4.10 -8.34
CA VAL A 166 15.35 -4.04 -7.04
C VAL A 166 14.44 -4.67 -5.98
N GLU A 167 15.06 -5.35 -5.03
CA GLU A 167 14.40 -6.08 -3.94
C GLU A 167 14.89 -5.55 -2.57
N GLU A 168 14.29 -6.06 -1.49
CA GLU A 168 14.63 -5.65 -0.11
C GLU A 168 16.14 -5.71 0.15
N GLY A 169 16.70 -4.61 0.66
CA GLY A 169 18.11 -4.53 1.05
C GLY A 169 19.07 -4.12 -0.06
N ASP A 170 18.63 -4.12 -1.32
CA ASP A 170 19.43 -3.64 -2.45
C ASP A 170 19.78 -2.16 -2.30
N ILE A 171 20.94 -1.78 -2.84
CA ILE A 171 21.47 -0.42 -2.72
C ILE A 171 20.93 0.44 -3.86
N LEU A 172 20.21 1.51 -3.50
CA LEU A 172 19.68 2.49 -4.44
C LEU A 172 20.67 3.63 -4.70
N VAL A 173 21.30 4.13 -3.63
CA VAL A 173 22.39 5.13 -3.68
C VAL A 173 23.50 4.67 -2.77
N GLY A 174 24.66 4.37 -3.35
CA GLY A 174 25.88 4.15 -2.61
C GLY A 174 26.35 5.44 -1.99
N LYS A 175 26.22 5.59 -0.67
CA LYS A 175 26.63 6.78 0.07
C LYS A 175 27.60 6.40 1.17
N VAL A 176 28.69 7.14 1.23
CA VAL A 176 29.76 6.93 2.20
C VAL A 176 29.94 8.19 3.06
N THR A 177 29.87 8.02 4.38
CA THR A 177 30.09 9.11 5.35
C THR A 177 31.49 8.96 5.97
N PRO A 178 32.36 9.99 5.92
CA PRO A 178 33.69 9.92 6.51
C PRO A 178 33.64 9.90 8.04
N ILE A 179 34.40 8.99 8.65
CA ILE A 179 34.51 8.83 10.11
C ILE A 179 35.84 9.42 10.59
N ALA A 180 35.82 10.16 11.70
CA ALA A 180 37.05 10.56 12.37
C ALA A 180 37.82 9.33 12.92
N LYS A 181 39.10 9.21 12.56
CA LYS A 181 40.01 8.12 13.00
C LYS A 181 40.08 7.92 14.53
N LYS A 182 39.70 8.92 15.33
CA LYS A 182 39.75 8.88 16.81
C LYS A 182 38.71 7.96 17.47
N PHE A 183 37.62 7.61 16.80
CA PHE A 183 36.48 6.90 17.42
C PHE A 183 36.50 5.37 17.29
N VAL A 184 37.63 4.77 16.88
CA VAL A 184 37.71 3.31 16.72
C VAL A 184 37.84 2.66 18.10
N SER A 185 36.89 1.79 18.44
CA SER A 185 36.91 1.00 19.69
C SER A 185 38.19 0.15 19.77
N GLY A 186 38.72 -0.07 20.97
CA GLY A 186 39.88 -0.96 21.18
C GLY A 186 39.68 -2.35 20.56
N TYR A 187 38.46 -2.89 20.66
CA TYR A 187 38.07 -4.15 20.03
C TYR A 187 38.10 -4.11 18.49
N GLN A 188 37.66 -3.00 17.89
CA GLN A 188 37.71 -2.83 16.43
C GLN A 188 39.15 -2.74 15.93
N LYS A 189 40.02 -2.01 16.63
CA LYS A 189 41.45 -1.95 16.29
C LYS A 189 42.08 -3.33 16.30
N LEU A 190 41.82 -4.11 17.36
CA LEU A 190 42.31 -5.47 17.48
C LEU A 190 41.81 -6.35 16.32
N LEU A 191 40.52 -6.26 15.97
CA LEU A 191 39.94 -7.01 14.86
C LEU A 191 40.63 -6.70 13.53
N PHE A 192 40.86 -5.42 13.22
CA PHE A 192 41.57 -5.03 11.99
C PHE A 192 43.02 -5.52 11.97
N SER A 193 43.72 -5.48 13.11
CA SER A 193 45.07 -6.05 13.22
C SER A 193 45.09 -7.57 13.01
N ILE A 194 44.09 -8.30 13.52
CA ILE A 194 43.98 -9.76 13.32
C ILE A 194 43.64 -10.09 11.87
N LEU A 195 42.75 -9.31 11.24
CA LEU A 195 42.33 -9.52 9.85
C LEU A 195 43.33 -8.99 8.82
N GLU A 196 44.44 -8.38 9.25
CA GLU A 196 45.44 -7.72 8.40
C GLU A 196 44.82 -6.73 7.39
N LYS A 197 43.70 -6.10 7.77
CA LYS A 197 42.97 -5.16 6.93
C LYS A 197 43.27 -3.73 7.34
N GLU A 198 43.51 -2.87 6.35
CA GLU A 198 43.63 -1.43 6.60
C GLU A 198 42.27 -0.81 6.96
N PHE A 199 42.28 0.10 7.92
CA PHE A 199 41.08 0.81 8.33
C PHE A 199 40.73 1.90 7.31
N ILE A 200 39.63 1.69 6.59
CA ILE A 200 39.02 2.71 5.73
C ILE A 200 38.18 3.64 6.63
N PRO A 201 38.50 4.94 6.75
CA PRO A 201 37.81 5.87 7.64
C PRO A 201 36.46 6.34 7.07
N ALA A 202 35.63 5.40 6.64
CA ALA A 202 34.39 5.65 5.94
C ALA A 202 33.33 4.63 6.36
N ARG A 203 32.09 5.09 6.56
CA ARG A 203 30.95 4.26 6.93
C ARG A 203 29.97 4.16 5.77
N ASP A 204 29.40 2.98 5.55
CA ASP A 204 28.21 2.82 4.72
C ASP A 204 27.01 3.58 5.33
N SER A 205 26.53 4.57 4.61
CA SER A 205 25.31 5.34 4.89
C SER A 205 24.36 5.36 3.68
N SER A 206 24.48 4.33 2.84
CA SER A 206 23.75 4.17 1.59
C SER A 206 22.25 4.11 1.79
N LEU A 207 21.52 4.61 0.79
CA LEU A 207 20.07 4.45 0.71
C LEU A 207 19.78 3.05 0.16
N ARG A 208 19.04 2.24 0.92
CA ARG A 208 18.65 0.87 0.55
C ARG A 208 17.14 0.76 0.36
N VAL A 209 16.72 -0.21 -0.43
CA VAL A 209 15.31 -0.56 -0.61
C VAL A 209 14.71 -0.98 0.74
N PRO A 210 13.56 -0.45 1.15
CA PRO A 210 12.88 -0.86 2.38
C PRO A 210 12.46 -2.33 2.37
N LYS A 211 12.08 -2.82 3.56
CA LYS A 211 11.67 -4.21 3.73
C LYS A 211 10.37 -4.53 2.99
N GLY A 212 10.32 -5.72 2.38
CA GLY A 212 9.14 -6.23 1.67
C GLY A 212 8.84 -5.56 0.33
N LEU A 213 9.67 -4.62 -0.14
CA LEU A 213 9.43 -3.90 -1.39
C LEU A 213 10.12 -4.59 -2.56
N ARG A 214 9.37 -4.84 -3.64
CA ARG A 214 9.91 -5.25 -4.95
C ARG A 214 9.45 -4.28 -6.01
N ALA A 215 10.37 -3.49 -6.54
CA ALA A 215 10.03 -2.38 -7.42
C ALA A 215 11.01 -2.25 -8.59
N LYS A 216 10.60 -1.45 -9.58
CA LYS A 216 11.43 -1.09 -10.73
C LYS A 216 11.88 0.37 -10.58
N VAL A 217 13.16 0.63 -10.80
CA VAL A 217 13.69 2.00 -10.82
C VAL A 217 13.19 2.71 -12.08
N VAL A 218 12.36 3.74 -11.93
CA VAL A 218 11.77 4.48 -13.06
C VAL A 218 12.56 5.72 -13.40
N ASP A 219 12.89 6.52 -12.38
CA ASP A 219 13.50 7.82 -12.58
C ASP A 219 14.44 8.16 -11.44
N ILE A 220 15.48 8.95 -11.74
CA ILE A 220 16.45 9.46 -10.77
C ILE A 220 16.63 10.95 -11.07
N ARG A 221 16.15 11.80 -10.17
CA ARG A 221 16.19 13.25 -10.31
C ARG A 221 17.10 13.87 -9.26
N PRO A 222 18.01 14.77 -9.66
CA PRO A 222 18.72 15.59 -8.70
C PRO A 222 17.77 16.67 -8.17
N LYS A 223 17.95 17.06 -6.91
CA LYS A 223 17.24 18.18 -6.28
C LYS A 223 18.23 19.15 -5.66
N GLY A 224 17.85 20.42 -5.68
CA GLY A 224 18.71 21.52 -5.23
C GLY A 224 19.86 21.76 -6.22
N ASN A 225 21.08 21.85 -5.70
CA ASN A 225 22.27 22.20 -6.50
C ASN A 225 22.93 21.00 -7.19
N ALA A 226 22.34 19.80 -7.15
CA ALA A 226 22.87 18.67 -7.88
C ALA A 226 22.59 18.79 -9.39
N SER A 227 23.59 18.47 -10.20
CA SER A 227 23.50 18.44 -11.66
C SER A 227 23.87 17.06 -12.20
N PHE A 228 23.14 16.62 -13.22
CA PHE A 228 23.51 15.45 -14.02
C PHE A 228 24.24 15.93 -15.27
N ASN A 229 25.52 15.58 -15.40
CA ASN A 229 26.24 15.75 -16.65
C ASN A 229 25.90 14.57 -17.57
N LYS A 230 24.99 14.81 -18.53
CA LYS A 230 24.53 13.79 -19.49
C LYS A 230 25.64 13.19 -20.38
N LEU A 231 26.77 13.89 -20.51
CA LEU A 231 27.91 13.46 -21.35
C LEU A 231 28.75 12.37 -20.67
N ASP A 232 28.96 12.47 -19.35
CA ASP A 232 29.88 11.59 -18.61
C ASP A 232 29.16 10.64 -17.63
N ASN A 233 27.82 10.68 -17.56
CA ASN A 233 27.02 9.99 -16.54
C ASN A 233 27.50 10.23 -15.09
N SER A 234 28.20 11.35 -14.87
CA SER A 234 28.68 11.78 -13.57
C SER A 234 27.64 12.67 -12.91
N VAL A 235 27.44 12.47 -11.61
CA VAL A 235 26.55 13.30 -10.80
C VAL A 235 27.41 14.22 -9.95
N GLU A 236 27.29 15.52 -10.19
CA GLU A 236 27.90 16.50 -9.30
C GLU A 236 26.94 16.70 -8.13
N THR A 237 27.38 16.30 -6.95
CA THR A 237 26.60 16.40 -5.72
C THR A 237 27.27 17.37 -4.76
N PRO A 238 27.10 18.69 -4.91
CA PRO A 238 27.59 19.68 -3.94
C PRO A 238 26.90 19.52 -2.57
N PRO A 239 27.48 20.07 -1.49
CA PRO A 239 26.90 19.92 -0.15
C PRO A 239 25.51 20.56 -0.08
N GLY A 240 24.57 19.85 0.57
CA GLY A 240 23.17 20.28 0.63
C GLY A 240 22.33 19.88 -0.59
N SER A 241 22.92 19.16 -1.56
CA SER A 241 22.16 18.50 -2.62
C SER A 241 21.39 17.29 -2.09
N SER A 242 20.28 16.96 -2.77
CA SER A 242 19.57 15.71 -2.56
C SER A 242 19.32 14.98 -3.87
N LEU A 243 19.28 13.66 -3.78
CA LEU A 243 18.97 12.78 -4.90
C LEU A 243 17.63 12.12 -4.62
N GLN A 244 16.72 12.22 -5.58
CA GLN A 244 15.41 11.61 -5.51
C GLN A 244 15.35 10.44 -6.49
N ILE A 245 15.00 9.26 -6.00
CA ILE A 245 14.80 8.06 -6.81
C ILE A 245 13.34 7.67 -6.74
N SER A 246 12.73 7.52 -7.90
CA SER A 246 11.36 7.08 -8.07
C SER A 246 11.33 5.58 -8.36
N LEU A 247 10.69 4.83 -7.47
CA LEU A 247 10.44 3.40 -7.63
C LEU A 247 8.98 3.20 -8.03
N ALA A 248 8.75 2.40 -9.07
CA ALA A 248 7.43 1.91 -9.43
C ALA A 248 7.21 0.49 -8.91
N GLU A 249 6.18 0.34 -8.12
CA GLU A 249 5.72 -0.94 -7.61
C GLU A 249 4.40 -1.31 -8.26
N ARG A 250 4.28 -2.57 -8.67
CA ARG A 250 3.04 -3.15 -9.18
C ARG A 250 2.38 -3.95 -8.07
N ARG A 251 1.28 -3.42 -7.52
CA ARG A 251 0.53 -4.05 -6.41
C ARG A 251 -0.70 -4.79 -6.93
N LYS A 252 -0.62 -6.12 -6.95
CA LYS A 252 -1.78 -6.99 -7.23
C LYS A 252 -2.75 -6.98 -6.03
N ILE A 253 -3.97 -7.48 -6.21
CA ILE A 253 -4.90 -7.70 -5.10
C ILE A 253 -4.40 -8.89 -4.28
N GLN A 254 -4.40 -8.76 -2.97
CA GLN A 254 -3.95 -9.82 -2.06
C GLN A 254 -4.83 -9.92 -0.81
N VAL A 255 -4.64 -11.01 -0.05
CA VAL A 255 -5.32 -11.21 1.24
C VAL A 255 -4.98 -10.06 2.18
N GLY A 256 -6.01 -9.49 2.77
CA GLY A 256 -5.98 -8.35 3.69
C GLY A 256 -6.20 -6.99 3.02
N ASP A 257 -6.18 -6.91 1.68
CA ASP A 257 -6.52 -5.67 0.98
C ASP A 257 -7.98 -5.32 1.19
N LYS A 258 -8.27 -4.01 1.25
CA LYS A 258 -9.63 -3.53 1.47
C LYS A 258 -10.33 -3.24 0.14
N MET A 259 -11.51 -3.82 -0.04
CA MET A 259 -12.40 -3.55 -1.17
C MET A 259 -13.70 -2.91 -0.69
N ALA A 260 -14.39 -2.22 -1.58
CA ALA A 260 -15.69 -1.64 -1.29
C ALA A 260 -16.57 -1.50 -2.53
N GLY A 261 -17.88 -1.67 -2.35
CA GLY A 261 -18.85 -1.19 -3.33
C GLY A 261 -19.27 0.26 -3.05
N ARG A 262 -20.12 0.80 -3.93
CA ARG A 262 -20.60 2.20 -3.83
C ARG A 262 -21.58 2.43 -2.68
N HIS A 263 -22.23 1.36 -2.21
CA HIS A 263 -23.27 1.39 -1.18
C HIS A 263 -22.73 1.22 0.25
N GLY A 264 -21.43 1.42 0.46
CA GLY A 264 -20.81 1.35 1.78
C GLY A 264 -20.55 -0.06 2.30
N ASN A 265 -20.79 -1.10 1.49
CA ASN A 265 -20.34 -2.46 1.72
C ASN A 265 -18.80 -2.51 1.59
N LYS A 266 -18.12 -2.40 2.72
CA LYS A 266 -16.66 -2.39 2.81
C LYS A 266 -16.22 -3.68 3.46
N GLY A 267 -15.17 -4.29 2.90
CA GLY A 267 -14.66 -5.53 3.44
C GLY A 267 -13.19 -5.74 3.14
N ILE A 268 -12.61 -6.69 3.86
CA ILE A 268 -11.22 -7.09 3.72
C ILE A 268 -11.21 -8.43 2.99
N VAL A 269 -10.33 -8.59 2.01
CA VAL A 269 -10.13 -9.88 1.34
C VAL A 269 -9.58 -10.87 2.37
N SER A 270 -10.35 -11.90 2.72
CA SER A 270 -9.94 -12.92 3.70
C SER A 270 -9.25 -14.11 3.05
N GLN A 271 -9.72 -14.51 1.88
CA GLN A 271 -9.18 -15.64 1.13
C GLN A 271 -9.35 -15.41 -0.38
N ILE A 272 -8.37 -15.93 -1.13
CA ILE A 272 -8.41 -16.02 -2.58
C ILE A 272 -8.58 -17.50 -2.92
N LEU A 273 -9.74 -17.88 -3.45
CA LEU A 273 -10.02 -19.27 -3.84
C LEU A 273 -9.57 -19.54 -5.27
N PRO A 274 -9.07 -20.76 -5.56
CA PRO A 274 -8.84 -21.20 -6.93
C PRO A 274 -10.13 -21.12 -7.76
N ARG A 275 -9.99 -20.87 -9.07
CA ARG A 275 -11.13 -20.68 -9.98
C ARG A 275 -12.08 -21.88 -10.01
N GLN A 276 -11.54 -23.09 -9.90
CA GLN A 276 -12.27 -24.34 -9.93
C GLN A 276 -13.10 -24.60 -8.66
N ASP A 277 -12.70 -24.04 -7.52
CA ASP A 277 -13.40 -24.24 -6.25
C ASP A 277 -14.54 -23.23 -6.05
N MET A 278 -14.54 -22.15 -6.84
CA MET A 278 -15.57 -21.12 -6.75
C MET A 278 -16.94 -21.66 -7.19
N PRO A 279 -18.03 -21.23 -6.54
CA PRO A 279 -19.37 -21.45 -7.07
C PRO A 279 -19.47 -20.96 -8.50
N TYR A 280 -20.24 -21.65 -9.32
CA TYR A 280 -20.42 -21.29 -10.71
C TYR A 280 -21.89 -21.30 -11.12
N LEU A 281 -22.18 -20.49 -12.14
CA LEU A 281 -23.48 -20.37 -12.78
C LEU A 281 -23.81 -21.60 -13.63
N PRO A 282 -25.07 -21.83 -14.03
CA PRO A 282 -25.44 -22.94 -14.92
C PRO A 282 -24.73 -22.94 -16.28
N ASP A 283 -24.18 -21.81 -16.72
CA ASP A 283 -23.37 -21.69 -17.94
C ASP A 283 -21.89 -22.05 -17.74
N GLY A 284 -21.48 -22.44 -16.53
CA GLY A 284 -20.10 -22.77 -16.16
C GLY A 284 -19.27 -21.57 -15.72
N THR A 285 -19.82 -20.35 -15.72
CA THR A 285 -19.06 -19.15 -15.32
C THR A 285 -18.86 -19.12 -13.80
N PRO A 286 -17.61 -19.11 -13.29
CA PRO A 286 -17.36 -19.02 -11.86
C PRO A 286 -17.63 -17.59 -11.35
N ILE A 287 -18.12 -17.50 -10.11
CA ILE A 287 -18.30 -16.24 -9.41
C ILE A 287 -16.94 -15.61 -9.12
N ASP A 288 -16.86 -14.28 -9.21
CA ASP A 288 -15.61 -13.55 -8.97
C ASP A 288 -15.45 -13.15 -7.49
N LEU A 289 -16.54 -12.85 -6.77
CA LEU A 289 -16.52 -12.39 -5.38
C LEU A 289 -17.77 -12.82 -4.60
N LEU A 290 -17.59 -13.34 -3.38
CA LEU A 290 -18.69 -13.73 -2.48
C LEU A 290 -18.85 -12.72 -1.34
N LEU A 291 -20.05 -12.17 -1.22
CA LEU A 291 -20.46 -11.28 -0.12
C LEU A 291 -21.35 -12.02 0.87
N ASN A 292 -21.20 -11.69 2.15
CA ASN A 292 -22.08 -12.21 3.18
C ASN A 292 -23.46 -11.51 3.12
N PRO A 293 -24.56 -12.25 2.96
CA PRO A 293 -25.90 -11.66 2.96
C PRO A 293 -26.25 -10.99 4.30
N LEU A 294 -25.66 -11.39 5.43
CA LEU A 294 -25.96 -10.82 6.76
C LEU A 294 -25.56 -9.35 6.89
N GLY A 295 -24.62 -8.89 6.06
CA GLY A 295 -24.15 -7.50 6.07
C GLY A 295 -25.11 -6.49 5.44
N VAL A 296 -26.18 -6.95 4.76
CA VAL A 296 -27.13 -6.08 4.05
C VAL A 296 -28.28 -5.61 4.94
N PRO A 297 -29.03 -6.49 5.66
CA PRO A 297 -30.18 -6.07 6.45
C PRO A 297 -29.80 -5.13 7.60
N SER A 298 -28.70 -5.41 8.29
CA SER A 298 -28.21 -4.61 9.43
C SER A 298 -27.81 -3.19 9.03
N ARG A 299 -27.41 -2.97 7.77
CA ARG A 299 -26.94 -1.69 7.24
C ARG A 299 -27.96 -0.94 6.41
N MET A 300 -29.09 -1.58 6.09
CA MET A 300 -30.17 -1.02 5.28
C MET A 300 -29.72 -0.50 3.90
N ASN A 301 -28.66 -1.09 3.33
CA ASN A 301 -28.09 -0.67 2.03
C ASN A 301 -28.54 -1.58 0.88
N VAL A 302 -29.86 -1.69 0.68
CA VAL A 302 -30.50 -2.58 -0.32
C VAL A 302 -30.13 -2.21 -1.76
N GLY A 303 -29.71 -0.96 -2.02
CA GLY A 303 -29.31 -0.50 -3.34
C GLY A 303 -28.25 -1.38 -4.04
N GLN A 304 -27.35 -2.00 -3.27
CA GLN A 304 -26.34 -2.92 -3.83
C GLN A 304 -26.95 -4.17 -4.47
N ILE A 305 -28.11 -4.61 -4.01
CA ILE A 305 -28.83 -5.76 -4.58
C ILE A 305 -29.43 -5.35 -5.92
N TYR A 306 -30.07 -4.17 -5.98
CA TYR A 306 -30.61 -3.66 -7.24
C TYR A 306 -29.52 -3.39 -8.28
N GLU A 307 -28.38 -2.83 -7.87
CA GLU A 307 -27.21 -2.67 -8.73
C GLU A 307 -26.74 -4.02 -9.30
N CYS A 308 -26.57 -5.01 -8.42
CA CYS A 308 -26.15 -6.36 -8.78
C CYS A 308 -27.07 -7.00 -9.83
N LEU A 309 -28.37 -6.97 -9.58
CA LEU A 309 -29.38 -7.56 -10.46
C LEU A 309 -29.50 -6.82 -11.80
N LEU A 310 -29.48 -5.49 -11.77
CA LEU A 310 -29.52 -4.71 -13.01
C LEU A 310 -28.25 -4.90 -13.84
N GLY A 311 -27.09 -5.03 -13.18
CA GLY A 311 -25.83 -5.36 -13.84
C GLY A 311 -25.87 -6.73 -14.52
N LEU A 312 -26.55 -7.71 -13.92
CA LEU A 312 -26.80 -9.01 -14.56
C LEU A 312 -27.62 -8.84 -15.84
N ALA A 313 -28.76 -8.15 -15.77
CA ALA A 313 -29.60 -7.89 -16.94
C ALA A 313 -28.81 -7.16 -18.05
N GLY A 314 -28.07 -6.11 -17.68
CA GLY A 314 -27.26 -5.34 -18.62
C GLY A 314 -26.17 -6.16 -19.30
N LYS A 315 -25.55 -7.12 -18.60
CA LYS A 315 -24.55 -8.03 -19.20
C LYS A 315 -25.16 -8.89 -20.31
N TYR A 316 -26.33 -9.47 -20.07
CA TYR A 316 -26.99 -10.37 -21.04
C TYR A 316 -27.67 -9.62 -22.18
N LEU A 317 -28.17 -8.41 -21.93
CA LEU A 317 -28.74 -7.52 -22.96
C LEU A 317 -27.69 -6.72 -23.73
N GLY A 318 -26.46 -6.64 -23.22
CA GLY A 318 -25.42 -5.76 -23.78
C GLY A 318 -25.71 -4.27 -23.55
N GLU A 319 -26.48 -3.94 -22.52
CA GLU A 319 -26.90 -2.57 -22.19
C GLU A 319 -26.12 -2.01 -20.98
N HIS A 320 -25.86 -0.71 -21.01
CA HIS A 320 -25.36 0.05 -19.87
C HIS A 320 -26.43 1.02 -19.37
N TYR A 321 -26.69 1.02 -18.06
CA TYR A 321 -27.74 1.83 -17.46
C TYR A 321 -27.17 3.04 -16.72
N LYS A 322 -27.77 4.20 -16.95
CA LYS A 322 -27.57 5.41 -16.16
C LYS A 322 -28.85 5.71 -15.40
N ILE A 323 -28.83 5.46 -14.09
CA ILE A 323 -29.97 5.72 -13.20
C ILE A 323 -29.75 7.07 -12.50
N LEU A 324 -30.80 7.89 -12.48
CA LEU A 324 -30.82 9.11 -11.68
C LEU A 324 -31.16 8.74 -10.23
N PRO A 325 -30.56 9.42 -9.24
CA PRO A 325 -30.96 9.23 -7.85
C PRO A 325 -32.46 9.54 -7.65
N PHE A 326 -33.09 8.85 -6.70
CA PHE A 326 -34.49 9.02 -6.29
C PHE A 326 -35.51 8.60 -7.37
N ASP A 327 -35.41 7.36 -7.84
CA ASP A 327 -36.31 6.79 -8.84
C ASP A 327 -37.75 6.58 -8.30
N GLU A 328 -37.90 6.45 -6.98
CA GLU A 328 -39.20 6.27 -6.30
C GLU A 328 -40.16 7.46 -6.47
N ILE A 329 -39.72 8.59 -7.05
CA ILE A 329 -40.59 9.69 -7.48
C ILE A 329 -41.62 9.21 -8.52
N TYR A 330 -41.26 8.25 -9.37
CA TYR A 330 -42.13 7.74 -10.43
C TYR A 330 -43.15 6.71 -9.94
N GLY A 331 -43.04 6.26 -8.69
CA GLY A 331 -43.99 5.34 -8.08
C GLY A 331 -43.39 4.51 -6.95
N PRO A 332 -44.24 3.87 -6.12
CA PRO A 332 -43.77 2.93 -5.10
C PRO A 332 -43.07 1.75 -5.76
N GLU A 333 -41.92 1.33 -5.19
CA GLU A 333 -41.10 0.20 -5.70
C GLU A 333 -40.71 0.30 -7.19
N ALA A 334 -40.56 1.52 -7.74
CA ALA A 334 -40.16 1.75 -9.13
C ALA A 334 -38.85 1.01 -9.48
N SER A 335 -37.83 1.16 -8.63
CA SER A 335 -36.53 0.48 -8.75
C SER A 335 -36.66 -1.04 -8.90
N ARG A 336 -37.51 -1.67 -8.09
CA ARG A 336 -37.74 -3.12 -8.12
C ARG A 336 -38.43 -3.56 -9.41
N SER A 337 -39.48 -2.85 -9.79
CA SER A 337 -40.28 -3.14 -10.98
C SER A 337 -39.43 -3.03 -12.25
N PHE A 338 -38.60 -1.99 -12.34
CA PHE A 338 -37.68 -1.78 -13.45
C PHE A 338 -36.66 -2.91 -13.56
N VAL A 339 -35.98 -3.27 -12.47
CA VAL A 339 -34.96 -4.33 -12.45
C VAL A 339 -35.56 -5.69 -12.84
N TYR A 340 -36.73 -6.04 -12.31
CA TYR A 340 -37.37 -7.32 -12.65
C TYR A 340 -37.85 -7.37 -14.10
N SER A 341 -38.36 -6.26 -14.63
CA SER A 341 -38.72 -6.14 -16.04
C SER A 341 -37.52 -6.40 -16.94
N LYS A 342 -36.37 -5.78 -16.63
CA LYS A 342 -35.12 -5.98 -17.38
C LYS A 342 -34.55 -7.39 -17.26
N LEU A 343 -34.62 -8.02 -16.09
CA LEU A 343 -34.23 -9.43 -15.93
C LEU A 343 -35.12 -10.38 -16.75
N TYR A 344 -36.42 -10.11 -16.79
CA TYR A 344 -37.36 -10.90 -17.59
C TYR A 344 -37.09 -10.72 -19.09
N GLU A 345 -36.84 -9.49 -19.54
CA GLU A 345 -36.42 -9.18 -20.92
C GLU A 345 -35.13 -9.93 -21.29
N ALA A 346 -34.11 -9.88 -20.42
CA ALA A 346 -32.85 -10.59 -20.60
C ALA A 346 -33.05 -12.10 -20.73
N GLY A 347 -33.89 -12.71 -19.89
CA GLY A 347 -34.21 -14.13 -19.97
C GLY A 347 -34.94 -14.50 -21.26
N LYS A 348 -35.80 -13.61 -21.79
CA LYS A 348 -36.54 -13.82 -23.04
C LYS A 348 -35.64 -13.70 -24.27
N GLU A 349 -34.75 -12.71 -24.32
CA GLU A 349 -33.86 -12.50 -25.48
C GLU A 349 -32.77 -13.57 -25.58
N THR A 350 -32.20 -13.98 -24.45
CA THR A 350 -31.12 -14.98 -24.42
C THR A 350 -31.63 -16.42 -24.50
N GLY A 351 -32.91 -16.67 -24.17
CA GLY A 351 -33.46 -18.01 -24.03
C GLY A 351 -33.01 -18.74 -22.76
N LEU A 352 -32.34 -18.06 -21.83
CA LEU A 352 -31.83 -18.63 -20.58
C LEU A 352 -32.87 -18.51 -19.46
N HIS A 353 -33.65 -19.57 -19.26
CA HIS A 353 -34.73 -19.60 -18.26
C HIS A 353 -34.26 -19.42 -16.81
N TRP A 354 -32.99 -19.68 -16.51
CA TRP A 354 -32.44 -19.56 -15.16
C TRP A 354 -32.14 -18.12 -14.74
N ILE A 355 -32.08 -17.16 -15.67
CA ILE A 355 -31.83 -15.73 -15.35
C ILE A 355 -32.99 -15.13 -14.55
N PHE A 356 -34.22 -15.52 -14.88
CA PHE A 356 -35.42 -15.02 -14.21
C PHE A 356 -36.34 -16.17 -13.81
N ASN A 357 -36.44 -16.41 -12.51
CA ASN A 357 -37.39 -17.35 -11.94
C ASN A 357 -38.61 -16.60 -11.37
N PRO A 358 -39.85 -16.89 -11.83
CA PRO A 358 -41.07 -16.26 -11.30
C PRO A 358 -41.26 -16.44 -9.79
N ASN A 359 -40.83 -17.58 -9.23
CA ASN A 359 -40.98 -17.87 -7.81
C ASN A 359 -39.97 -17.11 -6.94
N CYS A 360 -38.79 -16.82 -7.49
CA CYS A 360 -37.67 -16.19 -6.79
C CYS A 360 -36.95 -15.21 -7.73
N PRO A 361 -37.53 -14.03 -8.00
CA PRO A 361 -36.97 -13.09 -8.96
C PRO A 361 -35.59 -12.60 -8.51
N GLY A 362 -34.61 -12.71 -9.40
CA GLY A 362 -33.22 -12.29 -9.16
C GLY A 362 -32.35 -13.30 -8.39
N LYS A 363 -32.83 -14.53 -8.16
CA LYS A 363 -32.01 -15.59 -7.59
C LYS A 363 -31.81 -16.72 -8.59
N ILE A 364 -30.60 -17.28 -8.59
CA ILE A 364 -30.15 -18.32 -9.52
C ILE A 364 -29.62 -19.50 -8.69
N HIS A 365 -29.88 -20.73 -9.12
CA HIS A 365 -29.22 -21.89 -8.51
C HIS A 365 -27.76 -21.95 -8.97
N LEU A 366 -26.86 -22.02 -7.99
CA LEU A 366 -25.43 -22.19 -8.21
C LEU A 366 -25.04 -23.64 -8.00
N PHE A 367 -23.91 -24.01 -8.58
CA PHE A 367 -23.25 -25.28 -8.35
C PHE A 367 -21.99 -25.06 -7.52
N ASP A 368 -21.69 -26.00 -6.63
CA ASP A 368 -20.43 -26.01 -5.89
C ASP A 368 -19.28 -26.41 -6.85
N GLY A 369 -18.22 -25.59 -6.91
CA GLY A 369 -17.04 -25.87 -7.71
C GLY A 369 -16.29 -27.13 -7.26
N ARG A 370 -16.39 -27.48 -5.98
CA ARG A 370 -15.66 -28.63 -5.40
C ARG A 370 -16.34 -29.97 -5.64
N THR A 371 -17.65 -30.03 -5.45
CA THR A 371 -18.42 -31.28 -5.58
C THR A 371 -19.17 -31.38 -6.91
N GLY A 372 -19.53 -30.26 -7.52
CA GLY A 372 -20.43 -30.19 -8.66
C GLY A 372 -21.92 -30.27 -8.29
N ASP A 373 -22.25 -30.35 -7.00
CA ASP A 373 -23.63 -30.43 -6.53
C ASP A 373 -24.31 -29.07 -6.57
N LEU A 374 -25.64 -29.10 -6.69
CA LEU A 374 -26.46 -27.89 -6.66
C LEU A 374 -26.62 -27.41 -5.20
N TYR A 375 -26.52 -26.10 -4.98
CA TYR A 375 -26.89 -25.51 -3.69
C TYR A 375 -28.38 -25.66 -3.40
N ASP A 376 -28.72 -26.00 -2.15
CA ASP A 376 -30.09 -26.22 -1.67
C ASP A 376 -31.01 -25.02 -1.94
N GLN A 377 -30.49 -23.80 -1.80
CA GLN A 377 -31.23 -22.55 -1.99
C GLN A 377 -30.66 -21.74 -3.17
N PRO A 378 -31.53 -21.08 -3.96
CA PRO A 378 -31.06 -20.18 -5.00
C PRO A 378 -30.46 -18.92 -4.38
N VAL A 379 -29.39 -18.43 -5.00
CA VAL A 379 -28.54 -17.34 -4.50
C VAL A 379 -28.72 -16.11 -5.38
N THR A 380 -28.71 -14.92 -4.78
CA THR A 380 -28.70 -13.66 -5.54
C THR A 380 -27.31 -13.48 -6.18
N VAL A 381 -27.28 -13.43 -7.52
CA VAL A 381 -26.05 -13.28 -8.30
C VAL A 381 -26.22 -12.17 -9.32
N GLY A 382 -25.14 -11.45 -9.61
CA GLY A 382 -25.14 -10.41 -10.64
C GLY A 382 -23.87 -9.58 -10.67
N TYR A 383 -23.83 -8.56 -11.53
CA TYR A 383 -22.64 -7.73 -11.69
C TYR A 383 -22.74 -6.47 -10.84
N SER A 384 -21.72 -6.23 -10.01
CA SER A 384 -21.62 -5.00 -9.21
C SER A 384 -20.27 -4.33 -9.43
N TYR A 385 -20.26 -3.01 -9.25
CA TYR A 385 -19.10 -2.16 -9.35
C TYR A 385 -18.34 -2.11 -8.01
N ILE A 386 -17.21 -2.81 -7.97
CA ILE A 386 -16.37 -2.93 -6.77
C ILE A 386 -15.03 -2.22 -6.99
N LEU A 387 -14.63 -1.46 -5.98
CA LEU A 387 -13.41 -0.66 -5.92
C LEU A 387 -12.35 -1.34 -5.04
N LYS A 388 -11.08 -1.25 -5.45
CA LYS A 388 -9.92 -1.50 -4.57
C LYS A 388 -9.56 -0.19 -3.85
N LEU A 389 -9.56 -0.21 -2.52
CA LEU A 389 -9.23 0.99 -1.75
C LEU A 389 -7.72 1.12 -1.57
N VAL A 390 -7.25 2.35 -1.32
CA VAL A 390 -5.84 2.67 -0.97
C VAL A 390 -5.37 2.00 0.34
N HIS A 391 -6.26 1.33 1.06
CA HIS A 391 -5.96 0.67 2.32
C HIS A 391 -5.42 -0.75 2.07
N LEU A 392 -4.17 -0.83 1.63
CA LEU A 392 -3.48 -2.08 1.32
C LEU A 392 -2.80 -2.68 2.57
N VAL A 393 -2.53 -3.98 2.52
CA VAL A 393 -1.83 -4.67 3.62
C VAL A 393 -0.37 -4.28 3.72
N ASP A 394 0.30 -4.13 2.58
CA ASP A 394 1.74 -3.83 2.53
C ASP A 394 2.06 -2.53 3.28
N ASP A 395 1.17 -1.54 3.21
CA ASP A 395 1.31 -0.27 3.94
C ASP A 395 0.99 -0.39 5.45
N LYS A 396 0.32 -1.47 5.84
CA LYS A 396 -0.24 -1.68 7.18
C LYS A 396 0.53 -2.65 8.04
N ILE A 397 1.14 -3.66 7.45
CA ILE A 397 1.95 -4.63 8.16
C ILE A 397 3.19 -3.93 8.72
N HIS A 398 3.46 -4.15 10.00
CA HIS A 398 4.63 -3.59 10.66
C HIS A 398 5.06 -4.49 11.80
N ALA A 399 6.32 -4.87 11.81
CA ALA A 399 6.92 -5.66 12.86
C ALA A 399 8.24 -5.02 13.30
N ARG A 400 8.51 -5.07 14.61
CA ARG A 400 9.73 -4.55 15.21
C ARG A 400 10.28 -5.58 16.18
N SER A 401 11.56 -5.92 16.01
CA SER A 401 12.35 -6.60 17.03
C SER A 401 13.07 -5.56 17.90
N THR A 402 14.08 -4.92 17.34
CA THR A 402 14.79 -3.77 17.91
C THR A 402 14.75 -2.61 16.93
N GLY A 403 14.89 -1.38 17.41
CA GLY A 403 14.83 -0.22 16.55
C GLY A 403 15.40 1.02 17.22
N PRO A 404 15.12 2.21 16.69
CA PRO A 404 15.52 3.45 17.33
C PRO A 404 14.67 3.75 18.58
N TYR A 405 15.26 4.57 19.45
CA TYR A 405 14.71 4.97 20.74
C TYR A 405 14.69 6.50 20.85
N ALA A 406 13.77 7.01 21.66
CA ALA A 406 13.71 8.43 21.99
C ALA A 406 14.91 8.84 22.82
N LEU A 407 15.41 10.06 22.59
CA LEU A 407 16.63 10.55 23.24
C LEU A 407 16.43 10.79 24.74
N VAL A 408 15.24 11.27 25.13
CA VAL A 408 14.91 11.62 26.52
C VAL A 408 14.36 10.41 27.27
N THR A 409 13.22 9.87 26.84
CA THR A 409 12.53 8.80 27.58
C THR A 409 13.12 7.41 27.38
N GLN A 410 14.07 7.24 26.46
CA GLN A 410 14.64 5.93 26.08
C GLN A 410 13.60 4.88 25.64
N GLN A 411 12.37 5.30 25.32
CA GLN A 411 11.33 4.42 24.81
C GLN A 411 11.46 4.20 23.29
N PRO A 412 10.97 3.07 22.76
CA PRO A 412 10.82 2.86 21.32
C PRO A 412 10.16 4.07 20.63
N LEU A 413 10.73 4.53 19.51
CA LEU A 413 10.07 5.59 18.72
C LEU A 413 8.67 5.16 18.26
N ARG A 414 7.80 6.13 17.98
CA ARG A 414 6.46 5.88 17.40
C ARG A 414 6.51 5.95 15.87
N GLY A 415 5.71 5.11 15.23
CA GLY A 415 5.38 5.20 13.80
C GLY A 415 6.19 4.25 12.92
N ARG A 416 5.54 3.71 11.89
CA ARG A 416 6.09 2.69 10.98
C ARG A 416 7.33 3.19 10.22
N SER A 417 7.27 4.43 9.71
CA SER A 417 8.38 5.06 8.97
C SER A 417 9.66 5.22 9.78
N LYS A 418 9.58 5.18 11.12
CA LYS A 418 10.72 5.26 12.04
C LYS A 418 11.08 3.90 12.64
N TYR A 419 10.57 2.79 12.10
CA TYR A 419 10.68 1.46 12.70
C TYR A 419 10.26 1.46 14.17
N GLY A 420 9.14 2.15 14.45
CA GLY A 420 8.64 2.39 15.79
C GLY A 420 8.05 1.16 16.48
N GLY A 421 7.93 1.20 17.80
CA GLY A 421 7.23 0.17 18.58
C GLY A 421 5.71 0.37 18.55
N GLN A 422 4.98 -0.69 18.88
CA GLN A 422 3.56 -0.59 19.18
C GLN A 422 3.37 0.02 20.57
N ARG A 423 2.39 0.91 20.71
CA ARG A 423 2.08 1.51 22.01
C ARG A 423 1.27 0.50 22.84
N LEU A 424 1.78 0.17 24.02
CA LEU A 424 0.97 -0.40 25.10
C LEU A 424 0.39 0.78 25.89
N GLY A 425 -0.90 1.03 25.77
CA GLY A 425 -1.60 2.08 26.48
C GLY A 425 -2.08 1.63 27.86
N GLU A 426 -2.69 2.57 28.57
CA GLU A 426 -3.24 2.33 29.91
C GLU A 426 -4.34 1.26 29.90
N MET A 427 -5.21 1.27 28.88
CA MET A 427 -6.26 0.25 28.74
C MET A 427 -5.68 -1.15 28.53
N GLU A 428 -4.59 -1.28 27.76
CA GLU A 428 -3.92 -2.58 27.58
C GLU A 428 -3.18 -3.02 28.85
N VAL A 429 -2.63 -2.09 29.62
CA VAL A 429 -2.05 -2.38 30.95
C VAL A 429 -3.13 -2.96 31.87
N TRP A 430 -4.29 -2.30 31.99
CA TRP A 430 -5.41 -2.81 32.78
C TRP A 430 -5.89 -4.18 32.33
N ALA A 431 -5.88 -4.45 31.02
CA ALA A 431 -6.22 -5.77 30.51
C ALA A 431 -5.25 -6.84 31.03
N ILE A 432 -3.94 -6.59 31.01
CA ILE A 432 -2.92 -7.52 31.52
C ILE A 432 -3.01 -7.68 33.04
N GLU A 433 -3.29 -6.60 33.77
CA GLU A 433 -3.54 -6.63 35.21
C GLU A 433 -4.77 -7.46 35.56
N GLY A 434 -5.86 -7.34 34.79
CA GLY A 434 -7.07 -8.14 34.95
C GLY A 434 -6.85 -9.64 34.77
N TYR A 435 -5.89 -10.03 33.93
CA TYR A 435 -5.43 -11.42 33.81
C TYR A 435 -4.50 -11.87 34.94
N GLY A 436 -3.98 -10.96 35.77
CA GLY A 436 -2.99 -11.27 36.81
C GLY A 436 -1.60 -11.59 36.25
N ALA A 437 -1.31 -11.20 35.00
CA ALA A 437 -0.06 -11.53 34.30
C ALA A 437 1.08 -10.56 34.66
N ALA A 438 1.49 -10.57 35.93
CA ALA A 438 2.46 -9.62 36.50
C ALA A 438 3.82 -9.60 35.77
N PHE A 439 4.39 -10.77 35.46
CA PHE A 439 5.69 -10.85 34.77
C PHE A 439 5.62 -10.34 33.33
N THR A 440 4.53 -10.61 32.62
CA THR A 440 4.31 -10.10 31.26
C THR A 440 4.19 -8.58 31.26
N LEU A 441 3.45 -8.02 32.23
CA LEU A 441 3.35 -6.58 32.39
C LEU A 441 4.71 -5.96 32.69
N LEU A 442 5.46 -6.54 33.63
CA LEU A 442 6.78 -6.07 34.01
C LEU A 442 7.74 -6.10 32.81
N GLU A 443 7.74 -7.17 32.02
CA GLU A 443 8.55 -7.29 30.81
C GLU A 443 8.23 -6.20 29.77
N MET A 444 6.95 -5.91 29.57
CA MET A 444 6.51 -4.87 28.62
C MET A 444 6.90 -3.46 29.06
N LEU A 445 6.85 -3.17 30.37
CA LEU A 445 7.17 -1.86 30.93
C LEU A 445 8.69 -1.61 31.06
N THR A 446 9.51 -2.65 31.10
CA THR A 446 10.96 -2.55 31.35
C THR A 446 11.77 -2.92 30.11
N ILE A 447 12.13 -4.20 29.98
CA ILE A 447 13.09 -4.76 29.02
C ILE A 447 12.69 -4.48 27.56
N LYS A 448 11.39 -4.55 27.26
CA LYS A 448 10.87 -4.29 25.89
C LYS A 448 10.71 -2.79 25.60
N SER A 449 10.81 -1.94 26.61
CA SER A 449 10.60 -0.50 26.52
C SER A 449 11.91 0.28 26.79
N ASP A 450 12.14 0.71 28.03
CA ASP A 450 13.11 1.75 28.40
C ASP A 450 14.18 1.28 29.40
N ASP A 451 14.18 0.02 29.84
CA ASP A 451 15.32 -0.53 30.59
C ASP A 451 16.52 -0.71 29.66
N MET A 452 17.44 0.25 29.73
CA MET A 452 18.66 0.28 28.92
C MET A 452 19.56 -0.95 29.16
N THR A 453 19.70 -1.36 30.41
CA THR A 453 20.60 -2.46 30.80
C THR A 453 20.02 -3.82 30.45
N GLY A 454 18.74 -4.05 30.78
CA GLY A 454 18.03 -5.26 30.44
C GLY A 454 17.95 -5.44 28.93
N ARG A 455 17.64 -4.39 28.17
CA ARG A 455 17.56 -4.46 26.70
C ARG A 455 18.88 -4.81 26.03
N MET A 456 20.00 -4.24 26.48
CA MET A 456 21.32 -4.51 25.90
C MET A 456 21.79 -5.94 26.17
N THR A 457 21.43 -6.50 27.33
CA THR A 457 21.78 -7.88 27.73
C THR A 457 20.76 -8.91 27.25
N LEU A 458 19.55 -8.50 26.89
CA LEU A 458 18.48 -9.40 26.46
C LEU A 458 18.91 -10.31 25.30
N TRP A 459 19.51 -9.73 24.26
CA TRP A 459 19.94 -10.50 23.09
C TRP A 459 21.03 -11.52 23.41
N SER A 460 22.02 -11.14 24.21
CA SER A 460 23.06 -12.09 24.62
C SER A 460 22.50 -13.18 25.52
N ASN A 461 21.57 -12.84 26.43
CA ASN A 461 20.92 -13.81 27.30
C ASN A 461 20.04 -14.79 26.51
N ILE A 462 19.28 -14.32 25.51
CA ILE A 462 18.48 -15.19 24.63
C ILE A 462 19.38 -16.15 23.85
N ILE A 463 20.47 -15.64 23.23
CA ILE A 463 21.40 -16.46 22.45
C ILE A 463 22.11 -17.49 23.34
N LEU A 464 22.56 -17.07 24.53
CA LEU A 464 23.29 -17.92 25.48
C LEU A 464 22.36 -18.75 26.38
N LYS A 465 21.03 -18.67 26.20
CA LYS A 465 20.00 -19.31 27.05
C LYS A 465 20.22 -19.06 28.55
N LYS A 466 20.53 -17.81 28.92
CA LYS A 466 20.66 -17.36 30.31
C LYS A 466 19.37 -16.71 30.78
N ASP A 467 19.16 -16.72 32.09
CA ASP A 467 18.03 -16.05 32.72
C ASP A 467 18.05 -14.54 32.46
N ILE A 468 16.86 -13.98 32.29
CA ILE A 468 16.66 -12.57 31.99
C ILE A 468 16.47 -11.83 33.31
N ALA A 469 17.39 -10.90 33.60
CA ALA A 469 17.26 -9.98 34.73
C ALA A 469 16.51 -8.72 34.28
N ILE A 470 15.60 -8.24 35.13
CA ILE A 470 14.80 -7.03 34.91
C ILE A 470 15.41 -5.91 35.74
N GLY A 471 15.77 -4.80 35.11
CA GLY A 471 16.24 -3.61 35.78
C GLY A 471 15.14 -2.57 35.96
N THR A 472 15.55 -1.34 36.25
CA THR A 472 14.62 -0.22 36.44
C THR A 472 14.36 0.59 35.17
N PRO A 473 13.11 1.01 34.93
CA PRO A 473 12.75 1.88 33.81
C PRO A 473 13.50 3.21 33.85
N GLU A 474 14.00 3.66 32.70
CA GLU A 474 14.65 4.96 32.59
C GLU A 474 13.63 6.11 32.71
N SER A 475 12.39 5.92 32.27
CA SER A 475 11.31 6.91 32.44
C SER A 475 11.06 7.28 33.90
N PHE A 476 11.20 6.33 34.83
CA PHE A 476 11.08 6.59 36.25
C PHE A 476 12.22 7.49 36.76
N LYS A 477 13.44 7.29 36.27
CA LYS A 477 14.58 8.15 36.63
C LYS A 477 14.39 9.56 36.07
N VAL A 478 13.91 9.68 34.84
CA VAL A 478 13.57 10.98 34.23
C VAL A 478 12.52 11.71 35.09
N LEU A 479 11.46 11.01 35.52
CA LEU A 479 10.45 11.57 36.41
C LEU A 479 11.04 12.12 37.72
N VAL A 480 11.92 11.37 38.38
CA VAL A 480 12.57 11.82 39.62
C VAL A 480 13.41 13.08 39.36
N CYS A 481 14.19 13.11 38.28
CA CYS A 481 14.98 14.28 37.90
C CYS A 481 14.09 15.51 37.59
N GLU A 482 12.95 15.31 36.91
CA GLU A 482 12.00 16.39 36.60
C GLU A 482 11.36 16.97 37.85
N LEU A 483 11.01 16.13 38.83
CA LEU A 483 10.46 16.59 40.11
C LEU A 483 11.53 17.30 40.97
N GLN A 484 12.76 16.79 40.99
CA GLN A 484 13.89 17.46 41.65
C GLN A 484 14.21 18.83 41.03
N ALA A 485 14.05 18.97 39.71
CA ALA A 485 14.21 20.26 39.02
C ALA A 485 13.16 21.30 39.45
N LEU A 486 12.02 20.86 39.99
CA LEU A 486 10.99 21.71 40.59
C LEU A 486 11.22 21.98 42.10
N CYS A 487 12.43 21.70 42.60
CA CYS A 487 12.79 21.81 44.01
C CYS A 487 12.00 20.86 44.95
N LEU A 488 11.47 19.75 44.41
CA LEU A 488 10.89 18.69 45.22
C LEU A 488 11.96 17.64 45.54
N ASP A 489 12.33 17.53 46.82
CA ASP A 489 13.28 16.50 47.26
C ASP A 489 12.57 15.14 47.33
N ILE A 490 12.91 14.26 46.39
CA ILE A 490 12.37 12.89 46.29
C ILE A 490 13.52 11.91 46.45
N GLY A 491 13.43 11.09 47.50
CA GLY A 491 14.35 9.99 47.79
C GLY A 491 13.65 8.63 47.72
N LEU A 492 14.40 7.60 47.30
CA LEU A 492 13.99 6.20 47.44
C LEU A 492 14.57 5.64 48.72
N PHE A 493 13.74 4.95 49.50
CA PHE A 493 14.14 4.37 50.78
C PHE A 493 13.95 2.86 50.77
N ARG A 494 14.98 2.14 51.20
CA ARG A 494 14.90 0.70 51.47
C ARG A 494 14.72 0.49 52.96
N LEU A 495 13.83 -0.43 53.32
CA LEU A 495 13.70 -0.92 54.69
C LEU A 495 14.85 -1.89 54.99
N ASP A 496 15.69 -1.54 55.95
CA ASP A 496 16.70 -2.46 56.47
C ASP A 496 16.04 -3.52 57.37
N SER A 497 16.73 -4.65 57.55
CA SER A 497 16.39 -5.75 58.47
C SER A 497 16.07 -5.29 59.91
N LYS A 498 16.57 -4.11 60.32
CA LYS A 498 16.35 -3.48 61.63
C LYS A 498 15.17 -2.48 61.66
N GLY A 499 14.44 -2.32 60.55
CA GLY A 499 13.29 -1.41 60.47
C GLY A 499 13.61 0.06 60.16
N PHE A 500 14.87 0.41 59.95
CA PHE A 500 15.27 1.78 59.57
C PHE A 500 15.20 1.98 58.06
N PHE A 501 14.77 3.17 57.64
CA PHE A 501 14.80 3.59 56.25
C PHE A 501 16.20 4.06 55.87
N GLN A 502 16.84 3.34 54.96
CA GLN A 502 18.11 3.75 54.35
C GLN A 502 17.84 4.32 52.96
N GLN A 503 18.31 5.54 52.71
CA GLN A 503 18.20 6.18 51.39
C GLN A 503 19.08 5.44 50.38
N ILE A 504 18.54 5.20 49.19
CA ILE A 504 19.28 4.63 48.07
C ILE A 504 19.97 5.79 47.34
N ASP A 505 21.25 6.01 47.63
CA ASP A 505 22.04 7.15 47.11
C ASP A 505 22.23 7.14 45.59
N HIS A 506 22.02 5.99 44.94
CA HIS A 506 22.18 5.84 43.50
C HIS A 506 20.98 5.12 42.87
N LEU A 507 20.12 5.92 42.21
CA LEU A 507 19.04 5.47 41.32
C LEU A 507 19.51 4.49 40.21
N VAL A 508 20.82 4.45 39.93
CA VAL A 508 21.45 3.55 38.94
C VAL A 508 21.55 2.10 39.43
N LYS A 509 21.46 1.86 40.75
CA LYS A 509 21.56 0.53 41.36
C LYS A 509 20.27 0.16 42.09
N LEU A 510 19.15 0.33 41.41
CA LEU A 510 17.93 -0.34 41.83
C LEU A 510 17.99 -1.79 41.30
N PRO A 511 17.77 -2.81 42.14
CA PRO A 511 17.80 -4.21 41.73
C PRO A 511 16.72 -4.53 40.71
#